data_AF-A0A3N6U7X9-F1
#
_entry.id   AF-A0A3N6U7X9-F1
#
_cell.length_a   1.000
_cell.length_b   1.000
_cell.length_c   1.000
_cell.angle_alpha   90.00
_cell.angle_beta   90.00
_cell.angle_gamma   90.00
#
_symmetry.space_group_name_H-M   'P 1'
#
loop_
_entity.id
_entity.type
_entity.pdbx_description
1 polymer ?
#
loop_
_entity_poly.entity_id
_entity_poly.type
_entity_poly.pdbx_seq_one_letter_code
_entity_poly.pdbx_strand_id
1 'polypeptide(L)'
;MIRVDEWTDFEAHDIAELALSVSDEIHGISGRGTAELARLDAWLDEAIEEGDCDQVRRQLLQGFYQTLGFHGDWQDYFSVANCDLAQVLARKQGIPVSLGILIIQLGRKLGLDVEGICFPGHFLVSFAGSEGEVYVDPFTGDELSLHHIELLLRGALGNLATLSSDHLQPAGQWEIIERLLNVSKGALLREDRMTEALRCSELLLRMKPGDPLETRDRGFIYEQLDCPRFAADDFEYFIEQCPDDPVADVLKAQLAALDLSPKPLH
;
A
#
# COMPACT_ATOMS: atom_id res chain seq x y z
N MET A 1 6.15 0.50 18.35
CA MET A 1 5.57 0.98 17.09
C MET A 1 6.64 1.76 16.37
N ILE A 2 6.91 1.40 15.12
CA ILE A 2 7.96 2.02 14.32
C ILE A 2 7.38 3.34 13.81
N ARG A 3 8.11 4.45 14.01
CA ARG A 3 7.71 5.74 13.46
C ARG A 3 8.37 5.88 12.10
N VAL A 4 7.56 5.99 11.06
CA VAL A 4 8.05 5.97 9.67
C VAL A 4 8.28 7.40 9.17
N ASP A 5 9.48 7.64 8.62
CA ASP A 5 9.94 8.93 8.07
C ASP A 5 11.07 8.74 7.04
N GLU A 6 11.60 9.84 6.50
CA GLU A 6 12.68 9.88 5.50
C GLU A 6 14.00 9.23 5.95
N TRP A 7 14.22 9.08 7.26
CA TRP A 7 15.45 8.52 7.84
C TRP A 7 15.29 7.07 8.29
N THR A 8 14.10 6.51 8.14
CA THR A 8 13.80 5.14 8.53
C THR A 8 14.56 4.18 7.63
N ASP A 9 15.30 3.24 8.22
CA ASP A 9 15.88 2.11 7.49
C ASP A 9 14.80 1.04 7.34
N PHE A 10 14.05 1.11 6.25
CA PHE A 10 12.90 0.23 6.04
C PHE A 10 13.34 -1.23 6.01
N GLU A 11 14.46 -1.56 5.38
CA GLU A 11 14.93 -2.94 5.23
C GLU A 11 15.44 -3.56 6.55
N ALA A 12 15.66 -2.76 7.59
CA ALA A 12 16.00 -3.23 8.93
C ALA A 12 14.79 -3.76 9.74
N HIS A 13 13.58 -3.67 9.18
CA HIS A 13 12.33 -4.03 9.84
C HIS A 13 11.54 -5.06 9.06
N ASP A 14 10.72 -5.85 9.78
CA ASP A 14 9.74 -6.74 9.17
C ASP A 14 8.64 -5.92 8.47
N ILE A 15 8.34 -6.24 7.21
CA ILE A 15 7.37 -5.48 6.39
C ILE A 15 5.98 -5.45 7.02
N ALA A 16 5.54 -6.53 7.67
CA ALA A 16 4.26 -6.56 8.36
C ALA A 16 4.24 -5.65 9.60
N GLU A 17 5.37 -5.51 10.31
CA GLU A 17 5.48 -4.59 11.46
C GLU A 17 5.45 -3.12 11.02
N LEU A 18 6.08 -2.80 9.89
CA LEU A 18 5.99 -1.48 9.26
C LEU A 18 4.53 -1.17 8.88
N ALA A 19 3.88 -2.09 8.18
CA ALA A 19 2.49 -1.95 7.74
C ALA A 19 1.49 -1.83 8.91
N LEU A 20 1.71 -2.58 10.01
CA LEU A 20 0.94 -2.42 11.25
C LEU A 20 1.20 -1.07 11.92
N SER A 21 2.46 -0.60 11.93
CA SER A 21 2.80 0.68 12.53
C SER A 21 2.13 1.86 11.81
N VAL A 22 2.13 1.86 10.46
CA VAL A 22 1.41 2.90 9.71
C VAL A 22 -0.11 2.79 9.86
N SER A 23 -0.66 1.57 9.93
CA SER A 23 -2.11 1.37 10.18
C SER A 23 -2.53 1.96 11.53
N ASP A 24 -1.71 1.77 12.56
CA ASP A 24 -1.96 2.29 13.89
C ASP A 24 -1.84 3.82 13.95
N GLU A 25 -0.90 4.44 13.21
CA GLU A 25 -0.82 5.90 13.11
C GLU A 25 -2.03 6.51 12.38
N ILE A 26 -2.58 5.82 11.38
CA ILE A 26 -3.76 6.29 10.64
C ILE A 26 -5.03 6.14 11.48
N HIS A 27 -5.28 4.96 12.03
CA HIS A 27 -6.58 4.62 12.65
C HIS A 27 -6.60 4.75 14.17
N GLY A 28 -5.45 4.77 14.84
CA GLY A 28 -5.36 4.87 16.31
C GLY A 28 -5.79 3.61 17.07
N ILE A 29 -5.84 2.44 16.43
CA ILE A 29 -6.30 1.18 17.02
C ILE A 29 -5.09 0.27 17.33
N SER A 30 -4.36 0.58 18.40
CA SER A 30 -3.14 -0.18 18.71
C SER A 30 -3.39 -1.60 19.22
N GLY A 31 -2.63 -2.57 18.69
CA GLY A 31 -2.27 -3.82 19.38
C GLY A 31 -3.07 -5.08 19.04
N ARG A 32 -4.11 -5.02 18.20
CA ARG A 32 -4.77 -6.26 17.73
C ARG A 32 -3.97 -6.98 16.65
N GLY A 33 -3.39 -6.24 15.70
CA GLY A 33 -2.67 -6.82 14.56
C GLY A 33 -1.41 -7.60 14.96
N THR A 34 -0.64 -7.09 15.93
CA THR A 34 0.61 -7.76 16.37
C THR A 34 0.36 -9.13 16.99
N ALA A 35 -0.73 -9.28 17.76
CA ALA A 35 -1.11 -10.57 18.34
C ALA A 35 -1.56 -11.58 17.28
N GLU A 36 -2.28 -11.13 16.25
CA GLU A 36 -2.66 -12.01 15.13
C GLU A 36 -1.45 -12.40 14.27
N LEU A 37 -0.49 -11.47 14.06
CA LEU A 37 0.74 -11.77 13.34
C LEU A 37 1.56 -12.86 14.05
N ALA A 38 1.73 -12.76 15.37
CA ALA A 38 2.42 -13.77 16.17
C ALA A 38 1.74 -15.16 16.11
N ARG A 39 0.41 -15.20 15.92
CA ARG A 39 -0.31 -16.47 15.71
C ARG A 39 -0.04 -17.06 14.33
N LEU A 40 0.12 -16.24 13.30
CA LEU A 40 0.52 -16.72 11.98
C LEU A 40 1.93 -17.31 12.03
N ASP A 41 2.84 -16.67 12.77
CA ASP A 41 4.19 -17.20 12.98
C ASP A 41 4.16 -18.59 13.64
N ALA A 42 3.40 -18.74 14.74
CA ALA A 42 3.27 -20.04 15.39
C ALA A 42 2.64 -21.11 14.49
N TRP A 43 1.67 -20.70 13.64
CA TRP A 43 1.08 -21.61 12.65
C TRP A 43 2.10 -22.06 11.59
N LEU A 44 3.01 -21.19 11.14
CA LEU A 44 4.06 -21.56 10.17
C LEU A 44 4.92 -22.71 10.71
N ASP A 45 5.37 -22.59 11.96
CA ASP A 45 6.25 -23.59 12.61
C ASP A 45 5.58 -24.97 12.73
N GLU A 46 4.25 -25.01 12.86
CA GLU A 46 3.48 -26.25 13.01
C GLU A 46 3.02 -26.85 11.67
N ALA A 47 2.71 -26.00 10.69
CA ALA A 47 2.01 -26.40 9.48
C ALA A 47 2.92 -26.63 8.26
N ILE A 48 4.12 -26.04 8.25
CA ILE A 48 5.02 -26.09 7.10
C ILE A 48 6.11 -27.13 7.35
N GLU A 49 6.16 -28.15 6.49
CA GLU A 49 7.21 -29.18 6.51
C GLU A 49 8.43 -28.72 5.68
N GLU A 50 9.62 -29.16 6.10
CA GLU A 50 10.86 -28.93 5.34
C GLU A 50 10.76 -29.51 3.92
N GLY A 51 11.26 -28.76 2.94
CA GLY A 51 11.24 -29.14 1.53
C GLY A 51 12.10 -28.21 0.68
N ASP A 52 12.07 -28.43 -0.64
CA ASP A 52 12.64 -27.46 -1.59
C ASP A 52 11.80 -26.16 -1.64
N CYS A 53 12.35 -25.10 -2.25
CA CYS A 53 11.69 -23.79 -2.30
C CYS A 53 10.29 -23.86 -2.95
N ASP A 54 10.10 -24.71 -3.97
CA ASP A 54 8.81 -24.86 -4.65
C ASP A 54 7.79 -25.60 -3.77
N GLN A 55 8.22 -26.61 -3.02
CA GLN A 55 7.40 -27.33 -2.05
C GLN A 55 6.97 -26.41 -0.90
N VAL A 56 7.91 -25.66 -0.31
CA VAL A 56 7.63 -24.73 0.78
C VAL A 56 6.74 -23.58 0.31
N ARG A 57 6.98 -23.02 -0.89
CA ARG A 57 6.07 -22.03 -1.51
C ARG A 57 4.65 -22.56 -1.64
N ARG A 58 4.47 -23.77 -2.20
CA ARG A 58 3.13 -24.36 -2.38
C ARG A 58 2.43 -24.61 -1.04
N GLN A 59 3.15 -25.10 -0.03
CA GLN A 59 2.61 -25.28 1.33
C GLN A 59 2.18 -23.94 1.94
N LEU A 60 3.01 -22.89 1.82
CA LEU A 60 2.70 -21.55 2.29
C LEU A 60 1.43 -21.02 1.63
N LEU A 61 1.36 -21.00 0.29
CA LEU A 61 0.21 -20.45 -0.44
C LEU A 61 -1.05 -21.28 -0.13
N GLN A 62 -0.95 -22.61 -0.17
CA GLN A 62 -2.09 -23.47 0.16
C GLN A 62 -2.59 -23.21 1.59
N GLY A 63 -1.69 -23.14 2.55
CA GLY A 63 -2.05 -22.87 3.94
C GLY A 63 -2.63 -21.47 4.14
N PHE A 64 -2.07 -20.45 3.47
CA PHE A 64 -2.55 -19.07 3.51
C PHE A 64 -3.99 -18.94 3.01
N TYR A 65 -4.30 -19.50 1.83
CA TYR A 65 -5.62 -19.37 1.23
C TYR A 65 -6.64 -20.40 1.75
N GLN A 66 -6.24 -21.66 1.95
CA GLN A 66 -7.19 -22.75 2.27
C GLN A 66 -7.31 -23.01 3.78
N THR A 67 -6.20 -23.00 4.52
CA THR A 67 -6.21 -23.31 5.96
C THR A 67 -6.53 -22.08 6.80
N LEU A 68 -5.86 -20.97 6.51
CA LEU A 68 -6.03 -19.69 7.22
C LEU A 68 -7.19 -18.86 6.67
N GLY A 69 -7.64 -19.14 5.44
CA GLY A 69 -8.82 -18.53 4.83
C GLY A 69 -8.62 -17.10 4.33
N PHE A 70 -7.37 -16.66 4.13
CA PHE A 70 -7.12 -15.36 3.52
C PHE A 70 -7.61 -15.33 2.09
N HIS A 71 -8.24 -14.24 1.67
CA HIS A 71 -8.72 -14.07 0.30
C HIS A 71 -8.91 -12.60 -0.07
N GLY A 72 -8.88 -12.32 -1.37
CA GLY A 72 -9.27 -11.04 -1.93
C GLY A 72 -10.76 -10.75 -1.73
N ASP A 73 -11.08 -9.51 -1.33
CA ASP A 73 -12.46 -9.05 -1.20
C ASP A 73 -12.97 -8.42 -2.51
N TRP A 74 -13.65 -9.24 -3.31
CA TRP A 74 -14.27 -8.81 -4.57
C TRP A 74 -15.51 -7.92 -4.39
N GLN A 75 -16.16 -7.98 -3.22
CA GLN A 75 -17.43 -7.29 -2.98
C GLN A 75 -17.19 -5.85 -2.58
N ASP A 76 -16.14 -5.60 -1.80
CA ASP A 76 -15.78 -4.27 -1.31
C ASP A 76 -14.28 -3.98 -1.49
N TYR A 77 -13.81 -4.12 -2.73
CA TYR A 77 -12.38 -3.96 -3.08
C TYR A 77 -11.76 -2.65 -2.57
N PHE A 78 -12.53 -1.57 -2.57
CA PHE A 78 -12.05 -0.24 -2.16
C PHE A 78 -12.30 0.08 -0.68
N SER A 79 -12.66 -0.91 0.13
CA SER A 79 -12.85 -0.74 1.57
C SER A 79 -11.54 -0.35 2.25
N VAL A 80 -11.61 0.63 3.14
CA VAL A 80 -10.48 0.99 4.02
C VAL A 80 -10.04 -0.20 4.87
N ALA A 81 -10.98 -1.04 5.29
CA ALA A 81 -10.70 -2.20 6.12
C ALA A 81 -9.93 -3.32 5.38
N ASN A 82 -9.82 -3.25 4.05
CA ASN A 82 -8.99 -4.14 3.25
C ASN A 82 -7.55 -3.63 3.10
N CYS A 83 -7.30 -2.36 3.41
CA CYS A 83 -5.98 -1.72 3.40
C CYS A 83 -5.34 -1.70 4.80
N ASP A 84 -6.14 -1.61 5.87
CA ASP A 84 -5.69 -1.69 7.26
C ASP A 84 -5.23 -3.11 7.59
N LEU A 85 -3.92 -3.30 7.80
CA LEU A 85 -3.35 -4.62 8.00
C LEU A 85 -3.88 -5.31 9.27
N ALA A 86 -4.23 -4.55 10.33
CA ALA A 86 -4.82 -5.12 11.53
C ALA A 86 -6.21 -5.70 11.25
N GLN A 87 -7.01 -5.02 10.41
CA GLN A 87 -8.32 -5.48 9.99
C GLN A 87 -8.22 -6.65 9.00
N VAL A 88 -7.24 -6.64 8.10
CA VAL A 88 -6.95 -7.74 7.17
C VAL A 88 -6.60 -9.00 7.95
N LEU A 89 -5.74 -8.91 8.97
CA LEU A 89 -5.38 -10.02 9.84
C LEU A 89 -6.59 -10.59 10.60
N ALA A 90 -7.51 -9.73 11.04
CA ALA A 90 -8.70 -10.14 11.78
C ALA A 90 -9.78 -10.75 10.88
N ARG A 91 -10.03 -10.15 9.72
CA ARG A 91 -11.09 -10.55 8.77
C ARG A 91 -10.66 -11.60 7.77
N LYS A 92 -9.35 -11.79 7.58
CA LYS A 92 -8.75 -12.61 6.52
C LYS A 92 -9.14 -12.14 5.11
N GLN A 93 -9.41 -10.84 4.97
CA GLN A 93 -9.88 -10.20 3.74
C GLN A 93 -9.01 -8.98 3.44
N GLY A 94 -8.52 -8.86 2.21
CA GLY A 94 -7.64 -7.76 1.83
C GLY A 94 -7.63 -7.44 0.34
N ILE A 95 -6.72 -6.53 -0.01
CA ILE A 95 -6.39 -6.13 -1.39
C ILE A 95 -5.02 -6.70 -1.77
N PRO A 96 -4.61 -6.64 -3.06
CA PRO A 96 -3.35 -7.24 -3.50
C PRO A 96 -2.14 -6.85 -2.64
N VAL A 97 -1.96 -5.56 -2.31
CA VAL A 97 -0.81 -5.10 -1.52
C VAL A 97 -0.85 -5.56 -0.06
N SER A 98 -2.02 -5.55 0.60
CA SER A 98 -2.09 -5.96 2.01
C SER A 98 -1.96 -7.46 2.20
N LEU A 99 -2.52 -8.27 1.28
CA LEU A 99 -2.31 -9.72 1.25
C LEU A 99 -0.87 -10.07 0.87
N GLY A 100 -0.31 -9.34 -0.10
CA GLY A 100 1.07 -9.50 -0.53
C GLY A 100 2.09 -9.23 0.58
N ILE A 101 1.87 -8.19 1.41
CA ILE A 101 2.70 -7.92 2.59
C ILE A 101 2.73 -9.12 3.55
N LEU A 102 1.58 -9.77 3.79
CA LEU A 102 1.53 -10.96 4.65
C LEU A 102 2.26 -12.14 4.01
N ILE A 103 2.11 -12.37 2.71
CA ILE A 103 2.80 -13.45 2.00
C ILE A 103 4.32 -13.24 2.02
N ILE A 104 4.79 -12.01 1.78
CA ILE A 104 6.21 -11.67 1.84
C ILE A 104 6.75 -11.90 3.26
N GLN A 105 6.04 -11.41 4.28
CA GLN A 105 6.41 -11.61 5.69
C GLN A 105 6.57 -13.09 6.04
N LEU A 106 5.57 -13.91 5.72
CA LEU A 106 5.57 -15.33 6.04
C LEU A 106 6.60 -16.10 5.21
N GLY A 107 6.75 -15.78 3.93
CA GLY A 107 7.73 -16.42 3.05
C GLY A 107 9.17 -16.14 3.47
N ARG A 108 9.50 -14.89 3.83
CA ARG A 108 10.84 -14.54 4.33
C ARG A 108 11.18 -15.28 5.63
N LYS A 109 10.20 -15.48 6.53
CA LYS A 109 10.39 -16.30 7.74
C LYS A 109 10.65 -17.77 7.45
N LEU A 110 10.08 -18.30 6.39
CA LEU A 110 10.37 -19.66 5.90
C LEU A 110 11.70 -19.75 5.12
N GLY A 111 12.45 -18.65 5.00
CA GLY A 111 13.69 -18.60 4.23
C GLY A 111 13.49 -18.64 2.71
N LEU A 112 12.27 -18.37 2.23
CA LEU A 112 12.01 -18.20 0.80
C LEU A 112 12.55 -16.84 0.34
N ASP A 113 13.14 -16.83 -0.86
CA ASP A 113 13.41 -15.61 -1.60
C ASP A 113 12.10 -15.14 -2.22
N VAL A 114 11.47 -14.16 -1.56
CA VAL A 114 10.15 -13.64 -1.88
C VAL A 114 10.18 -12.12 -1.89
N GLU A 115 9.72 -11.54 -2.98
CA GLU A 115 9.75 -10.10 -3.21
C GLU A 115 8.39 -9.56 -3.67
N GLY A 116 8.10 -8.31 -3.32
CA GLY A 116 6.93 -7.59 -3.82
C GLY A 116 7.24 -6.87 -5.12
N ILE A 117 6.26 -6.72 -6.00
CA ILE A 117 6.39 -5.94 -7.24
C ILE A 117 5.25 -4.92 -7.31
N CYS A 118 5.62 -3.63 -7.28
CA CYS A 118 4.70 -2.50 -7.42
C CYS A 118 4.25 -2.31 -8.89
N PHE A 119 3.54 -3.30 -9.42
CA PHE A 119 3.11 -3.34 -10.82
C PHE A 119 2.10 -2.22 -11.17
N PRO A 120 2.09 -1.69 -12.42
CA PRO A 120 1.09 -0.71 -12.83
C PRO A 120 -0.33 -1.26 -12.68
N GLY A 121 -1.16 -0.58 -11.88
CA GLY A 121 -2.54 -0.99 -11.63
C GLY A 121 -2.74 -2.26 -10.81
N HIS A 122 -1.68 -2.98 -10.40
CA HIS A 122 -1.79 -4.22 -9.63
C HIS A 122 -0.60 -4.45 -8.68
N PHE A 123 -0.68 -5.37 -7.72
CA PHE A 123 0.49 -5.76 -6.90
C PHE A 123 0.74 -7.24 -7.09
N LEU A 124 2.00 -7.62 -7.31
CA LEU A 124 2.40 -9.00 -7.50
C LEU A 124 3.41 -9.41 -6.42
N VAL A 125 3.51 -10.71 -6.17
CA VAL A 125 4.58 -11.31 -5.37
C VAL A 125 5.38 -12.24 -6.27
N SER A 126 6.71 -12.19 -6.22
CA SER A 126 7.58 -13.13 -6.92
C SER A 126 8.30 -14.03 -5.92
N PHE A 127 8.54 -15.28 -6.32
CA PHE A 127 9.32 -16.27 -5.58
C PHE A 127 10.40 -16.85 -6.48
N ALA A 128 11.63 -16.94 -5.96
CA ALA A 128 12.67 -17.72 -6.64
C ALA A 128 12.26 -19.21 -6.66
N GLY A 129 12.06 -19.74 -7.86
CA GLY A 129 11.76 -21.16 -8.10
C GLY A 129 12.96 -21.93 -8.66
N SER A 130 12.86 -23.26 -8.65
CA SER A 130 13.92 -24.13 -9.18
C SER A 130 14.15 -23.97 -10.70
N GLU A 131 13.10 -23.59 -11.44
CA GLU A 131 13.12 -23.36 -12.89
C GLU A 131 13.09 -21.86 -13.29
N GLY A 132 13.13 -20.96 -12.32
CA GLY A 132 13.05 -19.51 -12.52
C GLY A 132 12.03 -18.84 -11.61
N GLU A 133 11.82 -17.54 -11.84
CA GLU A 133 10.87 -16.75 -11.05
C GLU A 133 9.43 -17.21 -11.22
N VAL A 134 8.71 -17.30 -10.10
CA VAL A 134 7.28 -17.60 -10.04
C VAL A 134 6.53 -16.39 -9.53
N TYR A 135 5.70 -15.82 -10.39
CA TYR A 135 4.85 -14.68 -10.06
C TYR A 135 3.49 -15.16 -9.55
N VAL A 136 3.01 -14.56 -8.48
CA VAL A 136 1.75 -14.89 -7.82
C VAL A 136 0.91 -13.62 -7.71
N ASP A 137 -0.38 -13.75 -8.02
CA ASP A 137 -1.37 -12.74 -7.65
C ASP A 137 -1.75 -12.94 -6.17
N PRO A 138 -1.35 -12.04 -5.25
CA PRO A 138 -1.69 -12.17 -3.84
C PRO A 138 -3.20 -12.05 -3.56
N PHE A 139 -3.98 -11.52 -4.49
CA PHE A 139 -5.42 -11.39 -4.34
C PHE A 139 -6.17 -12.71 -4.56
N THR A 140 -5.70 -13.54 -5.49
CA THR A 140 -6.34 -14.83 -5.84
C THR A 140 -5.54 -16.05 -5.37
N GLY A 141 -4.23 -15.90 -5.20
CA GLY A 141 -3.28 -16.98 -4.94
C GLY A 141 -2.81 -17.70 -6.20
N ASP A 142 -3.20 -17.23 -7.39
CA ASP A 142 -2.85 -17.88 -8.64
C ASP A 142 -1.42 -17.57 -9.06
N GLU A 143 -0.70 -18.61 -9.51
CA GLU A 143 0.57 -18.43 -10.23
C GLU A 143 0.28 -17.87 -11.64
N LEU A 144 0.94 -16.77 -12.00
CA LEU A 144 0.71 -16.04 -13.23
C LEU A 144 1.77 -16.35 -14.29
N SER A 145 1.30 -16.64 -15.49
CA SER A 145 2.19 -16.63 -16.67
C SER A 145 2.55 -15.20 -17.07
N LEU A 146 3.70 -15.01 -17.73
CA LEU A 146 4.09 -13.71 -18.31
C LEU A 146 3.01 -13.16 -19.27
N HIS A 147 2.27 -14.03 -19.96
CA HIS A 147 1.16 -13.62 -20.81
C HIS A 147 0.02 -12.99 -20.00
N HIS A 148 -0.37 -13.58 -18.87
CA HIS A 148 -1.39 -13.00 -17.99
C HIS A 148 -0.92 -11.66 -17.40
N ILE A 149 0.36 -11.56 -17.00
CA ILE A 149 0.92 -10.32 -16.49
C ILE A 149 0.90 -9.21 -17.56
N GLU A 150 1.18 -9.53 -18.82
CA GLU A 150 1.06 -8.57 -19.91
C GLU A 150 -0.40 -8.10 -20.11
N LEU A 151 -1.39 -8.98 -19.91
CA LEU A 151 -2.81 -8.58 -19.95
C LEU A 151 -3.16 -7.61 -18.81
N LEU A 152 -2.63 -7.82 -17.60
CA LEU A 152 -2.77 -6.88 -16.49
C LEU A 152 -2.15 -5.51 -16.86
N LEU A 153 -0.96 -5.51 -17.47
CA LEU A 153 -0.30 -4.29 -17.91
C LEU A 153 -1.15 -3.51 -18.91
N ARG A 154 -1.73 -4.21 -19.89
CA ARG A 154 -2.61 -3.60 -20.89
C ARG A 154 -3.90 -3.08 -20.27
N GLY A 155 -4.42 -3.74 -19.24
CA GLY A 155 -5.55 -3.23 -18.45
C GLY A 155 -5.23 -1.91 -17.74
N ALA A 156 -4.00 -1.75 -17.26
CA ALA A 156 -3.58 -0.56 -16.52
C ALA A 156 -3.10 0.60 -17.41
N LEU A 157 -2.27 0.32 -18.42
CA LEU A 157 -1.60 1.32 -19.27
C LEU A 157 -2.19 1.43 -20.68
N GLY A 158 -3.16 0.58 -21.02
CA GLY A 158 -3.82 0.53 -22.32
C GLY A 158 -3.30 -0.57 -23.24
N ASN A 159 -4.10 -0.91 -24.25
CA ASN A 159 -3.91 -2.10 -25.11
C ASN A 159 -2.58 -2.17 -25.89
N LEU A 160 -1.87 -1.04 -26.03
CA LEU A 160 -0.58 -0.98 -26.73
C LEU A 160 0.62 -1.20 -25.81
N ALA A 161 0.40 -1.32 -24.49
CA ALA A 161 1.47 -1.59 -23.55
C ALA A 161 2.07 -2.98 -23.79
N THR A 162 3.39 -3.06 -23.69
CA THR A 162 4.17 -4.28 -23.83
C THR A 162 4.93 -4.53 -22.54
N LEU A 163 4.90 -5.77 -22.06
CA LEU A 163 5.62 -6.15 -20.85
C LEU A 163 7.13 -6.04 -21.07
N SER A 164 7.82 -5.45 -20.10
CA SER A 164 9.29 -5.35 -20.05
C SER A 164 9.78 -5.78 -18.67
N SER A 165 11.08 -6.09 -18.58
CA SER A 165 11.74 -6.45 -17.32
C SER A 165 11.65 -5.36 -16.25
N ASP A 166 11.55 -4.10 -16.65
CA ASP A 166 11.48 -2.95 -15.75
C ASP A 166 10.17 -2.97 -14.92
N HIS A 167 9.10 -3.53 -15.49
CA HIS A 167 7.82 -3.68 -14.77
C HIS A 167 7.84 -4.79 -13.72
N LEU A 168 8.83 -5.68 -13.77
CA LEU A 168 8.94 -6.86 -12.90
C LEU A 168 10.10 -6.74 -11.91
N GLN A 169 10.66 -5.55 -11.73
CA GLN A 169 11.69 -5.34 -10.72
C GLN A 169 11.10 -5.48 -9.31
N PRO A 170 11.81 -6.17 -8.40
CA PRO A 170 11.49 -6.17 -6.98
C PRO A 170 11.37 -4.74 -6.44
N ALA A 171 10.35 -4.50 -5.64
CA ALA A 171 10.11 -3.26 -4.92
C ALA A 171 10.68 -3.35 -3.51
N GLY A 172 11.40 -2.32 -3.07
CA GLY A 172 11.85 -2.21 -1.68
C GLY A 172 10.68 -2.02 -0.71
N GLN A 173 10.91 -2.25 0.59
CA GLN A 173 9.86 -2.10 1.59
C GLN A 173 9.33 -0.66 1.65
N TRP A 174 10.17 0.34 1.39
CA TRP A 174 9.73 1.74 1.25
C TRP A 174 8.65 1.90 0.17
N GLU A 175 8.86 1.34 -1.02
CA GLU A 175 7.93 1.43 -2.15
C GLU A 175 6.62 0.67 -1.88
N ILE A 176 6.72 -0.48 -1.20
CA ILE A 176 5.54 -1.27 -0.83
C ILE A 176 4.70 -0.52 0.21
N ILE A 177 5.33 0.10 1.22
CA ILE A 177 4.62 0.91 2.22
C ILE A 177 4.05 2.19 1.60
N GLU A 178 4.79 2.88 0.72
CA GLU A 178 4.27 4.02 -0.05
C GLU A 178 3.04 3.61 -0.86
N ARG A 179 3.08 2.46 -1.52
CA ARG A 179 1.93 1.92 -2.26
C ARG A 179 0.75 1.62 -1.35
N LEU A 180 0.98 0.97 -0.20
CA LEU A 180 -0.07 0.70 0.79
C LEU A 180 -0.74 2.00 1.25
N LEU A 181 0.06 3.01 1.60
CA LEU A 181 -0.43 4.33 2.05
C LEU A 181 -1.24 5.03 0.95
N ASN A 182 -0.80 4.98 -0.31
CA ASN A 182 -1.54 5.59 -1.42
C ASN A 182 -2.89 4.90 -1.67
N VAL A 183 -2.94 3.58 -1.60
CA VAL A 183 -4.21 2.85 -1.74
C VAL A 183 -5.14 3.12 -0.55
N SER A 184 -4.59 3.13 0.67
CA SER A 184 -5.32 3.50 1.89
C SER A 184 -5.89 4.93 1.80
N LYS A 185 -5.09 5.91 1.35
CA LYS A 185 -5.53 7.29 1.12
C LYS A 185 -6.71 7.33 0.14
N GLY A 186 -6.60 6.65 -0.99
CA GLY A 186 -7.69 6.55 -1.97
C GLY A 186 -8.97 5.95 -1.41
N ALA A 187 -8.87 4.85 -0.65
CA ALA A 187 -10.01 4.23 0.02
C ALA A 187 -10.67 5.17 1.05
N LEU A 188 -9.86 5.85 1.86
CA LEU A 188 -10.32 6.79 2.89
C LEU A 188 -11.05 7.99 2.28
N LEU A 189 -10.52 8.55 1.18
CA LEU A 189 -11.18 9.64 0.45
C LEU A 189 -12.53 9.20 -0.13
N ARG A 190 -12.60 7.97 -0.65
CA ARG A 190 -13.85 7.41 -1.20
C ARG A 190 -14.92 7.19 -0.13
N GLU A 191 -14.52 6.86 1.10
CA GLU A 191 -15.41 6.69 2.26
C GLU A 191 -15.66 8.01 3.03
N ASP A 192 -15.24 9.16 2.50
CA ASP A 192 -15.36 10.49 3.14
C ASP A 192 -14.65 10.60 4.51
N ARG A 193 -13.66 9.74 4.78
CA ARG A 193 -12.87 9.71 6.03
C ARG A 193 -11.69 10.67 5.99
N MET A 194 -11.99 11.95 5.78
CA MET A 194 -11.00 13.00 5.45
C MET A 194 -9.87 13.16 6.49
N THR A 195 -10.15 13.04 7.78
CA THR A 195 -9.12 13.17 8.83
C THR A 195 -8.08 12.06 8.78
N GLU A 196 -8.47 10.84 8.41
CA GLU A 196 -7.55 9.72 8.27
C GLU A 196 -6.83 9.77 6.93
N ALA A 197 -7.50 10.22 5.86
CA ALA A 197 -6.84 10.50 4.60
C ALA A 197 -5.73 11.55 4.76
N LEU A 198 -5.96 12.58 5.60
CA LEU A 198 -4.95 13.57 5.96
C LEU A 198 -3.75 12.90 6.64
N ARG A 199 -3.96 11.99 7.60
CA ARG A 199 -2.88 11.25 8.27
C ARG A 199 -2.06 10.41 7.29
N CYS A 200 -2.70 9.77 6.31
CA CYS A 200 -1.99 9.06 5.23
C CYS A 200 -1.10 10.02 4.44
N SER A 201 -1.63 11.19 4.06
CA SER A 201 -0.88 12.19 3.30
C SER A 201 0.30 12.76 4.11
N GLU A 202 0.11 13.01 5.40
CA GLU A 202 1.18 13.42 6.32
C GLU A 202 2.25 12.33 6.51
N LEU A 203 1.88 11.04 6.50
CA LEU A 203 2.84 9.93 6.52
C LEU A 203 3.65 9.88 5.22
N LEU A 204 3.00 10.00 4.06
CA LEU A 204 3.67 10.05 2.76
C LEU A 204 4.66 11.22 2.69
N LEU A 205 4.27 12.41 3.14
CA LEU A 205 5.17 13.57 3.20
C LEU A 205 6.27 13.47 4.26
N ARG A 206 6.09 12.65 5.30
CA ARG A 206 7.16 12.31 6.23
C ARG A 206 8.19 11.38 5.61
N MET A 207 7.74 10.41 4.82
CA MET A 207 8.61 9.48 4.08
C MET A 207 9.32 10.14 2.91
N LYS A 208 8.66 11.10 2.24
CA LYS A 208 9.17 11.82 1.08
C LYS A 208 8.91 13.33 1.22
N PRO A 209 9.69 14.03 2.04
CA PRO A 209 9.51 15.46 2.24
C PRO A 209 9.67 16.24 0.94
N GLY A 210 8.77 17.19 0.73
CA GLY A 210 8.79 18.06 -0.45
C GLY A 210 8.29 17.43 -1.74
N ASP A 211 7.57 16.30 -1.69
CA ASP A 211 6.85 15.81 -2.87
C ASP A 211 5.73 16.82 -3.24
N PRO A 212 5.83 17.50 -4.40
CA PRO A 212 4.83 18.49 -4.80
C PRO A 212 3.45 17.88 -5.03
N LEU A 213 3.39 16.66 -5.58
CA LEU A 213 2.13 16.00 -5.90
C LEU A 213 1.38 15.60 -4.63
N GLU A 214 2.10 15.05 -3.65
CA GLU A 214 1.48 14.72 -2.36
C GLU A 214 1.10 15.98 -1.58
N THR A 215 1.91 17.04 -1.65
CA THR A 215 1.59 18.33 -1.00
C THR A 215 0.30 18.91 -1.60
N ARG A 216 0.14 18.87 -2.93
CA ARG A 216 -1.10 19.24 -3.61
C ARG A 216 -2.29 18.41 -3.13
N ASP A 217 -2.13 17.09 -3.08
CA ASP A 217 -3.19 16.18 -2.64
C ASP A 217 -3.62 16.50 -1.20
N ARG A 218 -2.67 16.81 -0.31
CA ARG A 218 -2.96 17.27 1.05
C ARG A 218 -3.72 18.59 1.07
N GLY A 219 -3.37 19.52 0.18
CA GLY A 219 -4.10 20.78 0.00
C GLY A 219 -5.59 20.57 -0.31
N PHE A 220 -5.92 19.62 -1.18
CA PHE A 220 -7.32 19.25 -1.45
C PHE A 220 -8.01 18.66 -0.22
N ILE A 221 -7.31 17.85 0.58
CA ILE A 221 -7.85 17.31 1.83
C ILE A 221 -8.12 18.42 2.84
N TYR A 222 -7.21 19.39 3.00
CA TYR A 222 -7.42 20.55 3.87
C TYR A 222 -8.61 21.39 3.44
N GLU A 223 -8.81 21.59 2.14
CA GLU A 223 -9.97 22.31 1.63
C GLU A 223 -11.27 21.59 2.01
N GLN A 224 -11.35 20.27 1.82
CA GLN A 224 -12.52 19.47 2.23
C GLN A 224 -12.75 19.48 3.75
N LEU A 225 -11.67 19.62 4.53
CA LEU A 225 -11.70 19.78 5.99
C LEU A 225 -11.94 21.24 6.43
N ASP A 226 -12.32 22.13 5.52
CA ASP A 226 -12.68 23.52 5.83
C ASP A 226 -11.52 24.33 6.45
N CYS A 227 -10.29 23.95 6.10
CA CYS A 227 -9.01 24.49 6.55
C CYS A 227 -8.31 25.31 5.45
N PRO A 228 -8.87 26.47 5.03
CA PRO A 228 -8.47 27.15 3.79
C PRO A 228 -7.05 27.73 3.81
N ARG A 229 -6.50 28.04 5.00
CA ARG A 229 -5.11 28.50 5.12
C ARG A 229 -4.11 27.40 4.81
N PHE A 230 -4.29 26.23 5.41
CA PHE A 230 -3.43 25.08 5.14
C PHE A 230 -3.57 24.60 3.69
N ALA A 231 -4.78 24.63 3.13
CA ALA A 231 -5.00 24.34 1.73
C ALA A 231 -4.25 25.33 0.82
N ALA A 232 -4.32 26.64 1.13
CA ALA A 232 -3.64 27.66 0.36
C ALA A 232 -2.12 27.50 0.39
N ASP A 233 -1.53 27.28 1.58
CA ASP A 233 -0.08 27.08 1.73
C ASP A 233 0.41 25.89 0.87
N ASP A 234 -0.33 24.77 0.87
CA ASP A 234 0.01 23.58 0.09
C ASP A 234 -0.15 23.79 -1.43
N PHE A 235 -1.20 24.51 -1.86
CA PHE A 235 -1.38 24.84 -3.28
C PHE A 235 -0.34 25.84 -3.80
N GLU A 236 0.03 26.85 -3.00
CA GLU A 236 1.09 27.79 -3.33
C GLU A 236 2.42 27.06 -3.52
N TYR A 237 2.78 26.16 -2.60
CA TYR A 237 3.97 25.32 -2.72
C TYR A 237 3.96 24.50 -4.03
N PHE A 238 2.85 23.83 -4.35
CA PHE A 238 2.75 23.06 -5.59
C PHE A 238 2.91 23.92 -6.84
N ILE A 239 2.27 25.10 -6.89
CA ILE A 239 2.38 26.02 -8.02
C ILE A 239 3.82 26.51 -8.22
N GLU A 240 4.55 26.77 -7.12
CA GLU A 240 5.95 27.17 -7.17
C GLU A 240 6.87 26.04 -7.67
N GLN A 241 6.65 24.80 -7.23
CA GLN A 241 7.48 23.65 -7.62
C GLN A 241 7.13 23.09 -9.01
N CYS A 242 5.88 23.23 -9.46
CA CYS A 242 5.38 22.67 -10.71
C CYS A 242 4.63 23.72 -11.55
N PRO A 243 5.28 24.82 -11.98
CA PRO A 243 4.60 25.94 -12.64
C PRO A 243 4.01 25.61 -14.02
N ASP A 244 4.59 24.61 -14.69
CA ASP A 244 4.17 24.15 -16.03
C ASP A 244 3.11 23.03 -15.97
N ASP A 245 2.74 22.55 -14.77
CA ASP A 245 1.70 21.53 -14.62
C ASP A 245 0.32 22.15 -14.96
N PRO A 246 -0.51 21.51 -15.81
CA PRO A 246 -1.83 22.03 -16.16
C PRO A 246 -2.76 22.31 -14.96
N VAL A 247 -2.57 21.59 -13.85
CA VAL A 247 -3.33 21.77 -12.62
C VAL A 247 -2.94 23.08 -11.91
N ALA A 248 -1.73 23.59 -12.11
CA ALA A 248 -1.26 24.80 -11.44
C ALA A 248 -2.14 26.04 -11.77
N ASP A 249 -2.58 26.19 -13.03
CA ASP A 249 -3.46 27.29 -13.41
C ASP A 249 -4.86 27.19 -12.81
N VAL A 250 -5.38 25.95 -12.65
CA VAL A 250 -6.64 25.70 -11.96
C VAL A 250 -6.52 26.09 -10.49
N LEU A 251 -5.42 25.69 -9.84
CA LEU A 251 -5.17 26.01 -8.44
C LEU A 251 -4.95 27.50 -8.20
N LYS A 252 -4.32 28.25 -9.11
CA LYS A 252 -4.23 29.72 -9.03
C LYS A 252 -5.61 30.38 -8.97
N ALA A 253 -6.55 29.92 -9.81
CA ALA A 253 -7.91 30.44 -9.81
C ALA A 253 -8.66 30.06 -8.52
N GLN A 254 -8.45 28.84 -8.01
CA GLN A 254 -9.04 28.35 -6.77
C GLN A 254 -8.52 29.11 -5.55
N LEU A 255 -7.21 29.34 -5.45
CA LEU A 255 -6.57 30.18 -4.43
C LEU A 255 -7.18 31.58 -4.35
N ALA A 256 -7.43 32.21 -5.50
CA ALA A 256 -8.06 33.53 -5.55
C ALA A 256 -9.52 33.56 -5.03
N ALA A 257 -10.18 32.41 -4.96
CA ALA A 257 -11.55 32.26 -4.50
C ALA A 257 -11.65 31.81 -3.01
N LEU A 258 -10.56 31.37 -2.39
CA LEU A 258 -10.56 30.93 -1.00
C LEU A 258 -10.78 32.11 -0.04
N ASP A 259 -11.73 31.95 0.88
CA ASP A 259 -11.89 32.88 1.99
C ASP A 259 -10.89 32.54 3.11
N LEU A 260 -9.81 33.32 3.17
CA LEU A 260 -8.76 33.17 4.18
C LEU A 260 -9.06 33.95 5.48
N SER A 261 -10.23 34.57 5.60
CA SER A 261 -10.60 35.30 6.82
C SER A 261 -10.72 34.35 8.03
N PRO A 262 -10.35 34.80 9.25
CA PRO A 262 -10.48 33.95 10.42
C PRO A 262 -11.96 33.65 10.71
N LYS A 263 -12.34 32.36 10.66
CA LYS A 263 -13.68 31.91 11.04
C LYS A 263 -13.92 32.24 12.53
N PRO A 264 -15.04 32.90 12.91
CA PRO A 264 -15.35 33.16 14.31
C PRO A 264 -15.57 31.82 15.04
N LEU A 265 -14.85 31.63 16.15
CA LEU A 265 -15.10 30.51 17.07
C LEU A 265 -16.45 30.77 17.76
N HIS A 266 -17.42 29.88 17.53
CA HIS A 266 -18.72 29.89 18.20
C HIS A 266 -18.72 29.03 19.46
#